data_AF-A0A1S1LL57-F1
#
_entry.id   AF-A0A1S1LL57-F1
#
_cell.length_a   1.000
_cell.length_b   1.000
_cell.length_c   1.000
_cell.angle_alpha   90.00
_cell.angle_beta   90.00
_cell.angle_gamma   90.00
#
_symmetry.space_group_name_H-M   'P 1'
#
loop_
_entity.id
_entity.type
_entity.pdbx_description
1 polymer ?
#
loop_
_entity_poly.entity_id
_entity_poly.type
_entity_poly.pdbx_seq_one_letter_code
_entity_poly.pdbx_strand_id
1 'polypeptide(L)'
;MHDYPPSMTLRPISTWPGTQTRARSRSNFSAPWTDTLQLLNRELRHLGAGRRPTDTVLEIALREQDFRVDGLPRANARPEHPGVILNITTAHKGHLRFPCDRFKDWHDNLRAIALALEALRKVDRYGVTQHGEQYAGWRAIESAGSGSSMSAEAAERIVRRVAGDSGGDLVKVVRLARARAHPDRHGGSRVHYDEVDCAVQVLTACGRIGEPRNGM
;
A
#
# COMPACT_ATOMS: atom_id res chain seq x y z
N MET A 1 -13.21 -12.94 -17.10
CA MET A 1 -12.42 -13.01 -15.86
C MET A 1 -11.72 -11.66 -15.74
N HIS A 2 -11.92 -10.91 -14.67
CA HIS A 2 -11.23 -9.63 -14.48
C HIS A 2 -9.85 -9.94 -13.95
N ASP A 3 -8.86 -10.00 -14.84
CA ASP A 3 -7.51 -10.35 -14.44
C ASP A 3 -6.83 -9.12 -13.85
N TYR A 4 -6.95 -8.99 -12.53
CA TYR A 4 -6.12 -8.07 -11.76
C TYR A 4 -4.64 -8.41 -11.99
N PRO A 5 -3.73 -7.41 -11.91
CA PRO A 5 -2.30 -7.69 -11.93
C PRO A 5 -1.94 -8.77 -10.89
N PRO A 6 -1.07 -9.74 -11.23
CA PRO A 6 -0.87 -10.95 -10.42
C PRO A 6 -0.26 -10.71 -9.02
N SER A 7 0.44 -9.58 -8.81
CA SER A 7 0.99 -9.18 -7.50
C SER A 7 0.14 -8.15 -6.75
N MET A 8 -1.07 -7.87 -7.26
CA MET A 8 -1.95 -6.87 -6.70
C MET A 8 -2.89 -7.50 -5.69
N THR A 9 -2.89 -6.98 -4.48
CA THR A 9 -3.86 -7.33 -3.44
C THR A 9 -4.79 -6.14 -3.20
N LEU A 10 -6.06 -6.41 -2.90
CA LEU A 10 -7.01 -5.37 -2.55
C LEU A 10 -7.26 -5.42 -1.04
N ARG A 11 -7.35 -4.25 -0.40
CA ARG A 11 -7.49 -4.09 1.04
C ARG A 11 -8.45 -2.95 1.38
N PRO A 12 -9.02 -2.91 2.59
CA PRO A 12 -9.76 -1.75 3.05
C PRO A 12 -8.82 -0.55 3.27
N ILE A 13 -9.33 0.67 3.04
CA ILE A 13 -8.65 1.91 3.44
C ILE A 13 -8.68 2.02 4.97
N SER A 14 -7.51 2.17 5.59
CA SER A 14 -7.39 2.44 7.02
C SER A 14 -7.48 3.94 7.32
N THR A 15 -6.66 4.75 6.65
CA THR A 15 -6.58 6.21 6.84
C THR A 15 -6.38 6.94 5.52
N TRP A 16 -7.25 7.90 5.23
CA TRP A 16 -7.10 8.77 4.06
C TRP A 16 -5.99 9.81 4.28
N PRO A 17 -5.02 9.99 3.36
CA PRO A 17 -3.80 10.77 3.57
C PRO A 17 -3.98 12.31 3.52
N GLY A 18 -5.20 12.82 3.67
CA GLY A 18 -5.45 14.26 3.58
C GLY A 18 -6.92 14.62 3.73
N THR A 19 -7.33 15.73 3.12
CA THR A 19 -8.75 16.12 3.08
C THR A 19 -9.42 15.44 1.90
N GLN A 20 -10.54 14.76 2.13
CA GLN A 20 -11.32 14.19 1.04
C GLN A 20 -11.95 15.28 0.16
N THR A 21 -12.01 15.02 -1.14
CA THR A 21 -12.68 15.85 -2.13
C THR A 21 -14.17 15.97 -1.81
N ARG A 22 -14.60 17.17 -1.40
CA ARG A 22 -16.01 17.46 -1.03
C ARG A 22 -16.98 17.29 -2.19
N ALA A 23 -16.63 17.80 -3.38
CA ALA A 23 -17.47 17.75 -4.57
C ALA A 23 -16.77 16.96 -5.68
N ARG A 24 -17.22 15.73 -5.91
CA ARG A 24 -16.63 14.79 -6.87
C ARG A 24 -17.22 14.97 -8.26
N SER A 25 -16.36 14.97 -9.28
CA SER A 25 -16.77 15.14 -10.68
C SER A 25 -17.10 13.79 -11.32
N ARG A 26 -17.91 13.80 -12.39
CA ARG A 26 -18.01 12.63 -13.28
C ARG A 26 -16.71 12.51 -14.06
N SER A 27 -16.25 11.29 -14.31
CA SER A 27 -15.09 11.06 -15.17
C SER A 27 -15.40 11.44 -16.62
N ASN A 28 -14.36 11.85 -17.34
CA ASN A 28 -14.36 12.01 -18.79
C ASN A 28 -13.80 10.76 -19.50
N PHE A 29 -13.57 9.68 -18.75
CA PHE A 29 -13.03 8.44 -19.28
C PHE A 29 -14.15 7.62 -19.93
N SER A 30 -13.82 6.94 -21.03
CA SER A 30 -14.75 6.10 -21.78
C SER A 30 -14.22 4.67 -22.00
N ALA A 31 -13.23 4.26 -21.21
CA ALA A 31 -12.57 2.98 -21.43
C ALA A 31 -13.15 1.86 -20.57
N PRO A 32 -13.22 0.63 -21.10
CA PRO A 32 -13.53 -0.57 -20.32
C PRO A 32 -12.62 -0.75 -19.11
N TRP A 33 -13.15 -1.37 -18.06
CA TRP A 33 -12.38 -1.67 -16.85
C TRP A 33 -11.16 -2.56 -17.12
N THR A 34 -11.29 -3.53 -18.04
CA THR A 34 -10.20 -4.39 -18.49
C THR A 34 -9.01 -3.61 -19.02
N ASP A 35 -9.26 -2.52 -19.77
CA ASP A 35 -8.20 -1.69 -20.35
C ASP A 35 -7.44 -0.93 -19.26
N THR A 36 -8.16 -0.50 -18.22
CA THR A 36 -7.55 0.11 -17.03
C THR A 36 -6.64 -0.88 -16.30
N LEU A 37 -7.09 -2.13 -16.12
CA LEU A 37 -6.27 -3.18 -15.48
C LEU A 37 -5.05 -3.56 -16.33
N GLN A 38 -5.21 -3.66 -17.66
CA GLN A 38 -4.10 -3.94 -18.58
C GLN A 38 -3.06 -2.80 -18.58
N LEU A 39 -3.53 -1.55 -18.64
CA LEU A 39 -2.67 -0.37 -18.53
C LEU A 39 -1.91 -0.40 -17.20
N LEU A 40 -2.63 -0.57 -16.09
CA LEU A 40 -2.03 -0.62 -14.75
C LEU A 40 -0.97 -1.72 -14.65
N ASN A 41 -1.28 -2.95 -15.09
CA ASN A 41 -0.32 -4.06 -15.08
C ASN A 41 0.94 -3.74 -15.90
N ARG A 42 0.79 -3.12 -17.08
CA ARG A 42 1.93 -2.70 -17.91
C ARG A 42 2.80 -1.67 -17.19
N GLU A 43 2.19 -0.65 -16.59
CA GLU A 43 2.94 0.40 -15.89
C GLU A 43 3.61 -0.13 -14.60
N LEU A 44 2.96 -1.03 -13.85
CA LEU A 44 3.56 -1.69 -12.68
C LEU A 44 4.78 -2.54 -13.08
N ARG A 45 4.71 -3.27 -14.20
CA ARG A 45 5.87 -4.00 -14.74
C ARG A 45 7.04 -3.09 -15.11
N HIS A 46 6.76 -1.88 -15.59
CA HIS A 46 7.80 -0.88 -15.87
C HIS A 46 8.43 -0.30 -14.59
N LEU A 47 7.67 -0.23 -13.49
CA LEU A 47 8.19 0.21 -12.19
C LEU A 47 8.98 -0.88 -11.46
N GLY A 48 8.71 -2.16 -11.75
CA GLY A 48 9.42 -3.29 -11.17
C GLY A 48 10.83 -3.50 -11.73
N ALA A 49 11.62 -4.28 -11.00
CA ALA A 49 12.99 -4.65 -11.38
C ALA A 49 12.99 -5.86 -12.34
N GLY A 50 12.44 -5.69 -13.55
CA GLY A 50 12.49 -6.71 -14.61
C GLY A 50 11.33 -7.70 -14.59
N ARG A 51 11.61 -9.02 -14.46
CA ARG A 51 10.60 -10.09 -14.61
C ARG A 51 9.67 -10.28 -13.40
N ARG A 52 9.97 -9.67 -12.26
CA ARG A 52 9.12 -9.76 -11.06
C ARG A 52 8.16 -8.58 -10.99
N PRO A 53 6.84 -8.82 -10.88
CA PRO A 53 5.87 -7.76 -10.70
C PRO A 53 6.05 -7.13 -9.30
N THR A 54 5.80 -5.83 -9.19
CA THR A 54 5.93 -5.06 -7.95
C THR A 54 4.81 -5.38 -6.97
N ASP A 55 5.16 -5.51 -5.69
CA ASP A 55 4.18 -5.70 -4.64
C ASP A 55 3.29 -4.46 -4.57
N THR A 56 2.01 -4.68 -4.83
CA THR A 56 1.03 -3.60 -5.00
C THR A 56 -0.19 -3.87 -4.14
N VAL A 57 -0.60 -2.86 -3.38
CA VAL A 57 -1.80 -2.90 -2.55
C VAL A 57 -2.73 -1.80 -3.02
N LEU A 58 -3.93 -2.17 -3.47
CA LEU A 58 -5.00 -1.24 -3.74
C LEU A 58 -5.94 -1.18 -2.55
N GLU A 59 -5.95 -0.04 -1.88
CA GLU A 59 -6.89 0.23 -0.81
C GLU A 59 -8.16 0.86 -1.38
N ILE A 60 -9.30 0.30 -1.01
CA ILE A 60 -10.64 0.77 -1.37
C ILE A 60 -11.43 0.98 -0.08
N ALA A 61 -12.35 1.95 -0.04
CA ALA A 61 -13.19 2.22 1.14
C ALA A 61 -14.29 1.16 1.36
N LEU A 62 -13.90 -0.10 1.38
CA LEU A 62 -14.74 -1.25 1.71
C LEU A 62 -14.39 -1.75 3.11
N ARG A 63 -15.27 -2.54 3.72
CA ARG A 63 -14.96 -3.22 4.99
C ARG A 63 -14.21 -4.51 4.70
N GLU A 64 -13.42 -5.01 5.66
CA GLU A 64 -12.67 -6.27 5.47
C GLU A 64 -13.60 -7.45 5.09
N GLN A 65 -14.81 -7.51 5.68
CA GLN A 65 -15.83 -8.53 5.38
C GLN A 65 -16.35 -8.51 3.92
N ASP A 66 -16.21 -7.37 3.23
CA ASP A 66 -16.66 -7.18 1.86
C ASP A 66 -15.65 -7.76 0.86
N PHE A 67 -14.48 -8.19 1.32
CA PHE A 67 -13.51 -8.95 0.55
C PHE A 67 -13.77 -10.44 0.69
N ARG A 68 -13.51 -11.16 -0.41
CA ARG A 68 -13.55 -12.62 -0.47
C ARG A 68 -12.22 -13.18 0.02
N VAL A 69 -12.18 -14.50 0.24
CA VAL A 69 -10.96 -15.23 0.64
C VAL A 69 -9.84 -15.09 -0.41
N ASP A 70 -10.21 -14.90 -1.68
CA ASP A 70 -9.28 -14.63 -2.79
C ASP A 70 -8.76 -13.18 -2.83
N GLY A 71 -9.16 -12.33 -1.87
CA GLY A 71 -8.73 -10.93 -1.78
C GLY A 71 -9.47 -9.96 -2.70
N LEU A 72 -10.46 -10.43 -3.48
CA LEU A 72 -11.26 -9.56 -4.35
C LEU A 72 -12.53 -9.05 -3.64
N PRO A 73 -12.98 -7.82 -3.94
CA PRO A 73 -14.28 -7.33 -3.50
C PRO A 73 -15.41 -8.27 -3.95
N ARG A 74 -16.40 -8.47 -3.07
CA ARG A 74 -17.65 -9.12 -3.45
C ARG A 74 -18.37 -8.29 -4.50
N ALA A 75 -19.10 -8.94 -5.41
CA ALA A 75 -19.79 -8.25 -6.52
C ALA A 75 -20.83 -7.21 -6.06
N ASN A 76 -21.40 -7.38 -4.86
CA ASN A 76 -22.36 -6.47 -4.25
C ASN A 76 -21.73 -5.49 -3.26
N ALA A 77 -20.42 -5.52 -3.08
CA ALA A 77 -19.70 -4.63 -2.17
C ALA A 77 -19.82 -3.19 -2.65
N ARG A 78 -20.20 -2.27 -1.74
CA ARG A 78 -20.34 -0.85 -2.04
C ARG A 78 -19.36 -0.06 -1.20
N PRO A 79 -18.38 0.62 -1.83
CA PRO A 79 -17.46 1.49 -1.09
C PRO A 79 -18.21 2.60 -0.36
N GLU A 80 -17.79 2.90 0.86
CA GLU A 80 -18.28 4.05 1.64
C GLU A 80 -18.01 5.36 0.91
N HIS A 81 -16.86 5.45 0.24
CA HIS A 81 -16.51 6.52 -0.67
C HIS A 81 -15.72 6.00 -1.88
N PRO A 82 -15.74 6.71 -3.03
CA PRO A 82 -15.08 6.23 -4.25
C PRO A 82 -13.57 6.46 -4.27
N GLY A 83 -12.99 7.09 -3.24
CA GLY A 83 -11.55 7.25 -3.12
C GLY A 83 -10.81 5.92 -3.08
N VAL A 84 -9.67 5.86 -3.76
CA VAL A 84 -8.75 4.71 -3.78
C VAL A 84 -7.33 5.16 -3.47
N ILE A 85 -6.52 4.25 -2.94
CA ILE A 85 -5.10 4.48 -2.70
C ILE A 85 -4.33 3.31 -3.29
N LEU A 86 -3.44 3.60 -4.24
CA LEU A 86 -2.52 2.60 -4.77
C LEU A 86 -1.16 2.73 -4.08
N ASN A 87 -0.80 1.72 -3.29
CA ASN A 87 0.52 1.61 -2.70
C ASN A 87 1.37 0.66 -3.54
N ILE A 88 2.58 1.09 -3.91
CA ILE A 88 3.52 0.33 -4.72
C ILE A 88 4.83 0.27 -3.97
N THR A 89 5.30 -0.93 -3.66
CA THR A 89 6.62 -1.14 -3.08
C THR A 89 7.59 -1.51 -4.18
N THR A 90 8.58 -0.65 -4.42
CA THR A 90 9.60 -0.85 -5.45
C THR A 90 10.98 -0.99 -4.82
N ALA A 91 11.81 -1.88 -5.35
CA ALA A 91 13.18 -2.09 -4.85
C ALA A 91 14.07 -0.84 -5.02
N HIS A 92 13.84 -0.04 -6.08
CA HIS A 92 14.72 1.09 -6.43
C HIS A 92 14.18 2.46 -6.03
N LYS A 93 12.87 2.66 -6.00
CA LYS A 93 12.22 3.96 -5.72
C LYS A 93 11.57 4.02 -4.34
N GLY A 94 11.64 2.93 -3.56
CA GLY A 94 11.01 2.80 -2.25
C GLY A 94 9.49 2.62 -2.35
N HIS A 95 8.81 3.01 -1.28
CA HIS A 95 7.34 2.98 -1.17
C HIS A 95 6.73 4.20 -1.84
N LEU A 96 5.84 3.97 -2.80
CA LEU A 96 5.08 5.00 -3.51
C LEU A 96 3.60 4.88 -3.15
N ARG A 97 2.93 6.01 -2.92
CA ARG A 97 1.52 6.09 -2.55
C ARG A 97 0.77 7.06 -3.47
N PHE A 98 -0.26 6.58 -4.14
CA PHE A 98 -1.08 7.34 -5.07
C PHE A 98 -2.55 7.37 -4.59
N PRO A 99 -2.95 8.36 -3.77
CA PRO A 99 -4.35 8.57 -3.43
C PRO A 99 -5.10 9.28 -4.57
N CYS A 100 -6.33 8.84 -4.87
CA CYS A 100 -7.21 9.53 -5.81
C CYS A 100 -8.68 9.39 -5.40
N ASP A 101 -9.37 10.51 -5.22
CA ASP A 101 -10.82 10.57 -4.90
C ASP A 101 -11.58 11.64 -5.70
N ARG A 102 -11.03 12.01 -6.86
CA ARG A 102 -11.55 13.08 -7.72
C ARG A 102 -12.92 12.74 -8.33
N PHE A 103 -13.12 11.48 -8.69
CA PHE A 103 -14.27 10.99 -9.44
C PHE A 103 -15.27 10.23 -8.57
N LYS A 104 -16.51 10.13 -9.08
CA LYS A 104 -17.63 9.48 -8.38
C LYS A 104 -17.54 7.95 -8.35
N ASP A 105 -16.82 7.33 -9.27
CA ASP A 105 -16.57 5.89 -9.31
C ASP A 105 -15.12 5.60 -8.92
N TRP A 106 -14.92 4.56 -8.11
CA TRP A 106 -13.59 4.12 -7.70
C TRP A 106 -12.78 3.53 -8.86
N HIS A 107 -13.46 2.91 -9.85
CA HIS A 107 -12.81 2.42 -11.06
C HIS A 107 -12.19 3.57 -11.87
N ASP A 108 -12.88 4.71 -11.94
CA ASP A 108 -12.38 5.91 -12.61
C ASP A 108 -11.20 6.53 -11.86
N ASN A 109 -11.23 6.52 -10.53
CA ASN A 109 -10.10 6.97 -9.72
C ASN A 109 -8.88 6.06 -9.92
N LEU A 110 -9.05 4.73 -10.00
CA LEU A 110 -7.94 3.84 -10.33
C LEU A 110 -7.42 4.10 -11.75
N ARG A 111 -8.31 4.35 -12.71
CA ARG A 111 -7.91 4.71 -14.08
C ARG A 111 -7.08 5.99 -14.12
N ALA A 112 -7.46 7.00 -13.34
CA ALA A 112 -6.69 8.23 -13.23
C ALA A 112 -5.25 7.96 -12.74
N ILE A 113 -5.09 7.07 -11.75
CA ILE A 113 -3.76 6.64 -11.26
C ILE A 113 -2.99 5.91 -12.36
N ALA A 114 -3.61 4.97 -13.08
CA ALA A 114 -2.95 4.24 -14.17
C ALA A 114 -2.44 5.18 -15.28
N LEU A 115 -3.24 6.20 -15.65
CA LEU A 115 -2.84 7.23 -16.61
C LEU A 115 -1.70 8.12 -16.06
N ALA A 116 -1.73 8.45 -14.78
CA ALA A 116 -0.66 9.20 -14.14
C ALA A 116 0.67 8.43 -14.16
N LEU A 117 0.65 7.12 -13.87
CA LEU A 117 1.83 6.26 -13.98
C LEU A 117 2.40 6.23 -15.40
N GLU A 118 1.53 6.12 -16.41
CA GLU A 118 1.94 6.19 -17.81
C GLU A 118 2.61 7.52 -18.15
N ALA A 119 2.06 8.64 -17.68
CA ALA A 119 2.62 9.97 -17.87
C ALA A 119 4.00 10.09 -17.20
N LEU A 120 4.15 9.63 -15.96
CA LEU A 120 5.43 9.64 -15.23
C LEU A 120 6.50 8.79 -15.93
N ARG A 121 6.11 7.66 -16.53
CA ARG A 121 6.99 6.86 -17.37
C ARG A 121 7.37 7.58 -18.68
N LYS A 122 6.44 8.30 -19.32
CA LYS A 122 6.76 9.08 -20.53
C LYS A 122 7.77 10.19 -20.23
N VAL A 123 7.60 10.89 -19.10
CA VAL A 123 8.56 11.89 -18.59
C VAL A 123 9.95 11.26 -18.41
N ASP A 124 10.01 10.09 -17.77
CA ASP A 124 11.25 9.31 -17.58
C ASP A 124 11.90 8.91 -18.91
N ARG A 125 11.09 8.33 -19.80
CA ARG A 125 11.51 7.78 -21.10
C ARG A 125 12.10 8.84 -22.01
N TYR A 126 11.53 10.03 -22.01
CA TYR A 126 12.02 11.13 -22.84
C TYR A 126 13.14 11.94 -22.18
N GLY A 127 13.62 11.51 -21.00
CA GLY A 127 14.77 12.12 -20.33
C GLY A 127 14.51 13.53 -19.81
N VAL A 128 13.23 13.90 -19.62
CA VAL A 128 12.86 15.21 -19.05
C VAL A 128 13.34 15.32 -17.60
N THR A 129 13.46 14.18 -16.91
CA THR A 129 14.04 14.02 -15.58
C THR A 129 15.11 12.94 -15.62
N GLN A 130 16.24 13.15 -14.93
CA GLN A 130 17.41 12.25 -15.04
C GLN A 130 17.41 11.10 -14.01
N HIS A 131 16.75 11.25 -12.85
CA HIS A 131 16.93 10.33 -11.70
C HIS A 131 15.62 9.92 -11.00
N GLY A 132 14.49 9.86 -11.70
CA GLY A 132 13.22 9.45 -11.08
C GLY A 132 12.60 10.52 -10.15
N GLU A 133 13.04 11.77 -10.27
CA GLU A 133 12.59 12.93 -9.48
C GLU A 133 11.07 13.15 -9.55
N GLN A 134 10.44 12.80 -10.67
CA GLN A 134 8.99 12.85 -10.87
C GLN A 134 8.21 11.95 -9.89
N TYR A 135 8.86 10.94 -9.30
CA TYR A 135 8.27 10.07 -8.29
C TYR A 135 8.44 10.60 -6.86
N ALA A 136 9.25 11.65 -6.65
CA ALA A 136 9.57 12.14 -5.30
C ALA A 136 8.35 12.63 -4.53
N GLY A 137 7.41 13.31 -5.19
CA GLY A 137 6.14 13.75 -4.58
C GLY A 137 5.16 12.63 -4.24
N TRP A 138 5.43 11.41 -4.74
CA TRP A 138 4.62 10.22 -4.50
C TRP A 138 5.27 9.25 -3.54
N ARG A 139 6.53 9.50 -3.12
CA ARG A 139 7.12 8.72 -2.04
C ARG A 139 6.20 8.83 -0.84
N ALA A 140 5.80 7.68 -0.31
CA ALA A 140 5.03 7.63 0.91
C ALA A 140 5.88 8.32 1.98
N ILE A 141 5.55 9.57 2.31
CA ILE A 141 5.90 10.13 3.59
C ILE A 141 5.06 9.24 4.51
N GLU A 142 5.73 8.34 5.25
CA GLU A 142 5.09 7.61 6.34
C GLU A 142 4.23 8.64 7.07
N SER A 143 2.91 8.47 6.99
CA SER A 143 2.00 9.47 7.53
C SER A 143 2.41 9.67 8.96
N ALA A 144 2.70 10.93 9.31
CA ALA A 144 3.01 11.37 10.65
C ALA A 144 1.85 11.00 11.60
N GLY A 145 1.79 9.73 11.99
CA GLY A 145 1.14 9.22 13.17
C GLY A 145 2.25 9.12 14.20
N SER A 146 2.34 10.15 15.03
CA SER A 146 3.36 10.39 16.05
C SER A 146 4.61 11.11 15.53
N GLY A 147 4.63 12.43 15.79
CA GLY A 147 5.86 13.20 15.81
C GLY A 147 6.78 12.64 16.88
N SER A 148 7.68 11.78 16.45
CA SER A 148 9.00 11.49 17.02
C SER A 148 9.63 10.54 16.03
N SER A 149 10.83 10.86 15.53
CA SER A 149 11.70 9.86 14.93
C SER A 149 11.79 8.70 15.91
N MET A 150 11.01 7.64 15.69
CA MET A 150 10.98 6.49 16.57
C MET A 150 12.35 5.85 16.44
N SER A 151 13.19 5.98 17.48
CA SER A 151 14.52 5.39 17.46
C SER A 151 14.41 3.87 17.34
N ALA A 152 15.47 3.23 16.84
CA ALA A 152 15.51 1.77 16.76
C ALA A 152 15.29 1.11 18.13
N GLU A 153 15.72 1.75 19.24
CA GLU A 153 15.43 1.27 20.60
C GLU A 153 13.96 1.41 21.00
N ALA A 154 13.27 2.46 20.54
CA ALA A 154 11.83 2.62 20.77
C ALA A 154 11.02 1.59 19.99
N ALA A 155 11.38 1.36 18.72
CA ALA A 155 10.77 0.33 17.89
C ALA A 155 10.95 -1.08 18.48
N GLU A 156 12.16 -1.41 18.93
CA GLU A 156 12.44 -2.70 19.58
C GLU A 156 11.62 -2.88 20.87
N ARG A 157 11.49 -1.85 21.70
CA ARG A 157 10.66 -1.90 22.92
C ARG A 157 9.20 -2.17 22.61
N ILE A 158 8.65 -1.57 21.55
CA ILE A 158 7.25 -1.81 21.13
C ILE A 158 7.06 -3.27 20.75
N VAL A 159 7.94 -3.80 19.90
CA VAL A 159 7.86 -5.19 19.43
C VAL A 159 8.00 -6.18 20.61
N ARG A 160 8.97 -5.96 21.51
CA ARG A 160 9.17 -6.80 22.71
C ARG A 160 7.99 -6.72 23.69
N ARG A 161 7.42 -5.54 23.89
CA ARG A 161 6.23 -5.33 24.73
C ARG A 161 5.04 -6.13 24.21
N VAL A 162 4.77 -6.07 22.90
CA VAL A 162 3.65 -6.80 22.28
C VAL A 162 3.91 -8.31 22.25
N ALA A 163 5.16 -8.72 21.99
CA ALA A 163 5.56 -10.12 22.04
C ALA A 163 5.60 -10.71 23.47
N GLY A 164 5.63 -9.87 24.50
CA GLY A 164 5.84 -10.28 25.89
C GLY A 164 7.15 -11.02 26.11
N ASP A 165 8.18 -10.70 25.31
CA ASP A 165 9.50 -11.34 25.34
C ASP A 165 10.60 -10.28 25.33
N SER A 166 11.29 -10.16 26.47
CA SER A 166 12.30 -9.13 26.72
C SER A 166 13.71 -9.53 26.27
N GLY A 167 13.96 -10.80 25.96
CA GLY A 167 15.33 -11.32 25.76
C GLY A 167 15.52 -12.22 24.54
N GLY A 168 14.45 -12.60 23.85
CA GLY A 168 14.51 -13.44 22.66
C GLY A 168 15.16 -12.77 21.45
N ASP A 169 15.58 -13.62 20.51
CA ASP A 169 16.06 -13.23 19.18
C ASP A 169 15.02 -12.35 18.46
N LEU A 170 15.46 -11.17 17.99
CA LEU A 170 14.58 -10.11 17.51
C LEU A 170 13.68 -10.56 16.35
N VAL A 171 14.18 -11.42 15.46
CA VAL A 171 13.39 -11.96 14.34
C VAL A 171 12.22 -12.82 14.84
N LYS A 172 12.46 -13.66 15.86
CA LYS A 172 11.41 -14.49 16.49
C LYS A 172 10.41 -13.63 17.26
N VAL A 173 10.89 -12.61 17.97
CA VAL A 173 10.05 -11.66 18.72
C VAL A 173 9.14 -10.88 17.77
N VAL A 174 9.63 -10.41 16.61
CA VAL A 174 8.80 -9.76 15.58
C VAL A 174 7.67 -10.67 15.10
N ARG A 175 7.98 -11.93 14.79
CA ARG A 175 6.97 -12.90 14.36
C ARG A 175 5.91 -13.14 15.42
N LEU A 176 6.32 -13.23 16.69
CA LEU A 176 5.41 -13.39 17.82
C LEU A 176 4.55 -12.14 18.04
N ALA A 177 5.15 -10.94 17.94
CA ALA A 177 4.44 -9.67 18.07
C ALA A 177 3.34 -9.53 17.00
N ARG A 178 3.64 -9.83 15.73
CA ARG A 178 2.65 -9.84 14.63
C ARG A 178 1.51 -10.83 14.88
N ALA A 179 1.83 -12.04 15.35
CA ALA A 179 0.81 -13.05 15.66
C ALA A 179 -0.11 -12.64 16.83
N ARG A 180 0.41 -11.90 17.82
CA ARG A 180 -0.36 -11.42 18.98
C ARG A 180 -1.15 -10.14 18.69
N ALA A 181 -0.60 -9.25 17.87
CA ALA A 181 -1.27 -8.05 17.40
C ALA A 181 -2.29 -8.32 16.28
N HIS A 182 -2.42 -9.58 15.85
CA HIS A 182 -3.28 -9.94 14.73
C HIS A 182 -4.74 -9.50 14.97
N PRO A 183 -5.37 -8.80 14.01
CA PRO A 183 -6.72 -8.26 14.17
C PRO A 183 -7.78 -9.32 14.50
N ASP A 184 -7.60 -10.56 14.05
CA ASP A 184 -8.49 -11.69 14.41
C ASP A 184 -8.58 -11.94 15.92
N ARG A 185 -7.56 -11.55 16.68
CA ARG A 185 -7.54 -11.65 18.15
C ARG A 185 -8.11 -10.43 18.85
N HIS A 186 -8.32 -9.33 18.11
CA HIS A 186 -8.74 -8.02 18.62
C HIS A 186 -10.04 -7.54 17.97
N GLY A 187 -10.94 -8.47 17.64
CA GLY A 187 -12.26 -8.15 17.09
C GLY A 187 -12.21 -7.38 15.76
N GLY A 188 -11.16 -7.60 14.96
CA GLY A 188 -10.93 -6.91 13.69
C GLY A 188 -10.20 -5.57 13.80
N SER A 189 -9.86 -5.10 15.01
CA SER A 189 -9.11 -3.86 15.20
C SER A 189 -7.64 -4.03 14.82
N ARG A 190 -7.15 -3.19 13.90
CA ARG A 190 -5.75 -3.21 13.41
C ARG A 190 -4.83 -2.21 14.11
N VAL A 191 -5.32 -1.43 15.07
CA VAL A 191 -4.50 -0.39 15.75
C VAL A 191 -3.20 -0.97 16.30
N HIS A 192 -3.28 -2.14 16.95
CA HIS A 192 -2.09 -2.84 17.49
C HIS A 192 -1.22 -3.47 16.40
N TYR A 193 -1.83 -3.93 15.31
CA TYR A 193 -1.11 -4.53 14.19
C TYR A 193 -0.29 -3.48 13.45
N ASP A 194 -0.88 -2.33 13.18
CA ASP A 194 -0.26 -1.22 12.47
C ASP A 194 0.88 -0.59 13.31
N GLU A 195 0.72 -0.52 14.63
CA GLU A 195 1.80 -0.10 15.56
C GLU A 195 3.01 -1.05 15.49
N VAL A 196 2.78 -2.36 15.42
CA VAL A 196 3.84 -3.37 15.27
C VAL A 196 4.48 -3.28 13.88
N ASP A 197 3.70 -3.15 12.81
CA ASP A 197 4.25 -3.07 11.46
C ASP A 197 5.10 -1.82 11.24
N CYS A 198 4.69 -0.68 11.81
CA CYS A 198 5.48 0.55 11.81
C CYS A 198 6.82 0.36 12.57
N ALA A 199 6.81 -0.31 13.72
CA ALA A 199 8.04 -0.64 14.44
C ALA A 199 8.97 -1.60 13.67
N VAL A 200 8.41 -2.58 12.97
CA VAL A 200 9.18 -3.52 12.14
C VAL A 200 9.83 -2.80 10.96
N GLN A 201 9.14 -1.83 10.35
CA GLN A 201 9.69 -1.01 9.27
C GLN A 201 10.92 -0.22 9.73
N VAL A 202 10.84 0.42 10.90
CA VAL A 202 11.99 1.14 11.50
C VAL A 202 13.17 0.21 11.77
N LEU A 203 12.93 -0.97 12.35
CA LEU A 203 13.99 -1.95 12.62
C LEU A 203 14.65 -2.49 11.35
N THR A 204 13.88 -2.64 10.28
CA THR A 204 14.37 -3.05 8.96
C THR A 204 15.21 -1.94 8.32
N ALA A 205 14.73 -0.69 8.38
CA ALA A 205 15.44 0.47 7.84
C ALA A 205 16.80 0.71 8.54
N CYS A 206 16.88 0.44 9.84
CA CYS A 206 18.13 0.51 10.61
C CYS A 206 19.02 -0.74 10.49
N GLY A 207 18.62 -1.76 9.73
CA GLY A 207 19.38 -2.99 9.54
C GLY A 207 19.49 -3.90 10.76
N ARG A 208 18.64 -3.71 11.80
CA ARG A 208 18.61 -4.58 13.00
C ARG A 208 17.94 -5.93 12.74
N ILE A 209 17.12 -6.01 11.71
CA ILE A 209 16.53 -7.25 11.20
C ILE A 209 16.78 -7.32 9.69
N GLY A 210 17.14 -8.50 9.18
CA GLY A 210 17.24 -8.72 7.74
C GLY A 210 15.87 -8.56 7.08
N GLU A 211 15.84 -8.12 5.82
CA GLU A 211 14.60 -8.07 5.03
C GLU A 211 13.85 -9.39 5.18
N PRO A 212 12.53 -9.37 5.42
CA PRO A 212 11.77 -10.58 5.60
C PRO A 212 11.89 -11.45 4.34
N ARG A 213 12.70 -12.51 4.43
CA ARG A 213 12.58 -13.67 3.55
C ARG A 213 11.23 -14.30 3.89
N ASN A 214 10.18 -13.86 3.21
CA ASN A 214 8.87 -14.49 3.27
C ASN A 214 9.04 -15.95 2.86
N GLY A 215 9.12 -16.83 3.86
CA GLY A 215 9.12 -18.27 3.73
C GLY A 215 7.70 -18.79 3.89
N MET A 216 7.25 -19.46 2.83
CA MET A 216 6.16 -20.44 2.71
C MET A 216 4.79 -20.08 3.28
#